data_AF-A0A7Y1TM73-F1
#
_entry.id   AF-A0A7Y1TM73-F1
#
_cell.length_a   1.000
_cell.length_b   1.000
_cell.length_c   1.000
_cell.angle_alpha   90.00
_cell.angle_beta   90.00
_cell.angle_gamma   90.00
#
_symmetry.space_group_name_H-M   'P 1'
#
loop_
_entity.id
_entity.type
_entity.pdbx_description
1 polymer ?
#
loop_
_entity_poly.entity_id
_entity_poly.type
_entity_poly.pdbx_seq_one_letter_code
_entity_poly.pdbx_strand_id
1 'polypeptide(L)'
;MKSKDKIELEMEFFKQLTAIVLLIFMCTLTGFSQEENATIKALDLSAEQKNILKEQLELTKQIRESIKSNLTSEQKKMLANRNLTRADRAKLLRKSLSVRQLDNIKRNQHLLRDKRIRFRKTISKRQMRHFRSFVRDRHQRDRRRLIRRLRDLIRDNITDSQ
;
A
#
# COMPACT_ATOMS: atom_id res chain seq x y z
N MET A 1 -7.90 26.12 21.92
CA MET A 1 -7.36 25.34 20.79
C MET A 1 -8.31 25.55 19.60
N LYS A 2 -7.84 26.13 18.48
CA LYS A 2 -8.73 26.58 17.39
C LYS A 2 -9.26 25.38 16.59
N SER A 3 -10.52 25.49 16.13
CA SER A 3 -11.22 24.44 15.37
C SER A 3 -10.44 23.97 14.12
N LYS A 4 -9.68 24.87 13.47
CA LYS A 4 -8.83 24.54 12.31
C LYS A 4 -7.68 23.59 12.64
N ASP A 5 -6.99 23.78 13.75
CA ASP A 5 -5.85 22.94 14.16
C ASP A 5 -6.29 21.50 14.46
N LYS A 6 -7.51 21.35 14.99
CA LYS A 6 -8.11 20.04 15.26
C LYS A 6 -8.44 19.30 13.95
N ILE A 7 -8.97 19.99 12.95
CA ILE A 7 -9.31 19.41 11.64
C ILE A 7 -8.04 19.01 10.87
N GLU A 8 -6.98 19.83 10.88
CA GLU A 8 -5.69 19.47 10.27
C GLU A 8 -5.06 18.26 10.94
N LEU A 9 -5.08 18.20 12.27
CA LEU A 9 -4.58 17.05 13.02
C LEU A 9 -5.35 15.77 12.68
N GLU A 10 -6.67 15.87 12.52
CA GLU A 10 -7.51 14.74 12.10
C GLU A 10 -7.24 14.33 10.65
N MET A 11 -7.03 15.27 9.72
CA MET A 11 -6.65 14.94 8.34
C MET A 11 -5.29 14.25 8.25
N GLU A 12 -4.28 14.75 8.98
CA GLU A 12 -2.97 14.11 9.05
C GLU A 12 -3.03 12.73 9.72
N PHE A 13 -3.89 12.58 10.74
CA PHE A 13 -4.21 11.30 11.34
C PHE A 13 -4.82 10.31 10.33
N PHE A 14 -5.78 10.76 9.52
CA PHE A 14 -6.42 9.94 8.50
C PHE A 14 -5.44 9.56 7.38
N LYS A 15 -4.57 10.46 6.92
CA LYS A 15 -3.53 10.16 5.92
C LYS A 15 -2.54 9.11 6.44
N GLN A 16 -2.03 9.30 7.66
CA GLN A 16 -1.10 8.36 8.30
C GLN A 16 -1.74 6.99 8.53
N LEU A 17 -2.98 6.94 9.02
CA LEU A 17 -3.74 5.71 9.21
C LEU A 17 -4.06 5.00 7.89
N THR A 18 -4.19 5.74 6.80
CA THR A 18 -4.38 5.16 5.46
C THR A 18 -3.10 4.54 4.94
N ALA A 19 -1.94 5.17 5.18
CA ALA A 19 -0.64 4.60 4.88
C ALA A 19 -0.35 3.33 5.71
N ILE A 20 -0.78 3.26 6.98
CA ILE A 20 -0.69 2.03 7.83
C ILE A 20 -1.32 0.85 7.14
N VAL A 21 -2.59 1.01 6.79
CA VAL A 21 -3.40 -0.07 6.26
C VAL A 21 -2.89 -0.49 4.88
N LEU A 22 -2.39 0.46 4.09
CA LEU A 22 -1.75 0.17 2.80
C LEU A 22 -0.40 -0.54 2.96
N LEU A 23 0.42 -0.18 3.96
CA LEU A 23 1.70 -0.84 4.24
C LEU A 23 1.48 -2.29 4.65
N ILE A 24 0.58 -2.53 5.62
CA ILE A 24 0.24 -3.88 6.09
C ILE A 24 -0.36 -4.70 4.95
N PHE A 25 -1.22 -4.11 4.12
CA PHE A 25 -1.81 -4.76 2.95
C PHE A 25 -0.76 -5.12 1.88
N MET A 26 0.19 -4.23 1.58
CA MET A 26 1.30 -4.52 0.67
C MET A 26 2.20 -5.64 1.21
N CYS A 27 2.49 -5.64 2.52
CA CYS A 27 3.28 -6.69 3.17
C CYS A 27 2.63 -8.08 3.05
N THR A 28 1.30 -8.17 2.94
CA THR A 28 0.60 -9.47 2.79
C THR A 28 0.53 -10.01 1.36
N LEU A 29 0.92 -9.21 0.35
CA LEU A 29 0.74 -9.54 -1.07
C LEU A 29 2.04 -9.90 -1.81
N THR A 30 3.20 -9.56 -1.24
CA THR A 30 4.53 -9.89 -1.78
C THR A 30 5.33 -10.61 -0.71
N GLY A 31 6.04 -11.68 -1.07
CA GLY A 31 6.88 -12.44 -0.15
C GLY A 31 7.75 -11.52 0.70
N PHE A 32 7.68 -11.71 2.02
CA PHE A 32 8.27 -10.81 3.00
C PHE A 32 9.78 -10.64 2.83
N SER A 33 10.26 -9.41 3.00
CA SER A 33 11.62 -9.20 3.52
C SER A 33 11.62 -9.38 5.04
N GLN A 34 12.76 -9.79 5.61
CA GLN A 34 12.91 -10.10 7.04
C GLN A 34 12.52 -8.91 7.96
N GLU A 35 12.79 -7.67 7.54
CA GLU A 35 12.47 -6.43 8.26
C GLU A 35 10.95 -6.14 8.33
N GLU A 36 10.19 -6.40 7.27
CA GLU A 36 8.73 -6.17 7.26
C GLU A 36 7.99 -7.16 8.16
N ASN A 37 8.47 -8.41 8.21
CA ASN A 37 7.95 -9.42 9.13
C ASN A 37 8.19 -9.06 10.61
N ALA A 38 9.38 -8.54 10.94
CA ALA A 38 9.68 -8.06 12.29
C ALA A 38 8.77 -6.88 12.68
N THR A 39 8.45 -6.01 11.73
CA THR A 39 7.58 -4.84 11.93
C THR A 39 6.13 -5.24 12.23
N ILE A 40 5.58 -6.22 11.50
CA ILE A 40 4.23 -6.75 11.75
C ILE A 40 4.18 -7.48 13.09
N LYS A 41 5.23 -8.24 13.44
CA LYS A 41 5.36 -8.85 14.77
C LYS A 41 5.41 -7.81 15.90
N ALA A 42 6.08 -6.67 15.68
CA ALA A 42 6.17 -5.59 16.66
C ALA A 42 4.85 -4.82 16.89
N LEU A 43 3.85 -4.97 16.00
CA LEU A 43 2.54 -4.33 16.14
C LEU A 43 1.60 -5.06 17.13
N ASP A 44 2.03 -6.22 17.65
CA ASP A 44 1.30 -7.02 18.63
C ASP A 44 -0.21 -7.09 18.33
N LEU A 45 -0.53 -7.59 17.14
CA LEU A 45 -1.90 -7.61 16.64
C LEU A 45 -2.74 -8.59 17.47
N SER A 46 -3.93 -8.15 17.88
CA SER A 46 -4.91 -9.00 18.57
C SER A 46 -5.39 -10.14 17.68
N ALA A 47 -5.97 -11.18 18.28
CA ALA A 47 -6.57 -12.29 17.52
C ALA A 47 -7.64 -11.79 16.53
N GLU A 48 -8.47 -10.84 16.96
CA GLU A 48 -9.47 -10.19 16.12
C GLU A 48 -8.84 -9.44 14.93
N GLN A 49 -7.81 -8.62 15.18
CA GLN A 49 -7.08 -7.90 14.13
C GLN A 49 -6.45 -8.85 13.10
N LYS A 50 -5.85 -9.94 13.56
CA LYS A 50 -5.30 -11.00 12.69
C LYS A 50 -6.38 -11.67 11.86
N ASN A 51 -7.55 -11.94 12.44
CA ASN A 51 -8.66 -12.52 11.71
C ASN A 51 -9.18 -11.58 10.61
N ILE A 52 -9.35 -10.30 10.92
CA ILE A 52 -9.75 -9.27 9.93
C ILE A 52 -8.75 -9.18 8.77
N LEU A 53 -7.44 -9.32 9.05
CA LEU A 53 -6.41 -9.33 8.01
C LEU A 53 -6.48 -10.59 7.13
N LYS A 54 -6.71 -11.77 7.74
CA LYS A 54 -6.91 -13.02 6.98
C LYS A 54 -8.13 -12.92 6.06
N GLU A 55 -9.26 -12.42 6.57
CA GLU A 55 -10.46 -12.20 5.77
C GLU A 55 -10.21 -11.21 4.62
N GLN A 56 -9.45 -10.14 4.85
CA GLN A 56 -9.08 -9.19 3.80
C GLN A 56 -8.19 -9.83 2.72
N LEU A 57 -7.27 -10.71 3.11
CA LEU A 57 -6.41 -11.44 2.18
C LEU A 57 -7.24 -12.36 1.28
N GLU A 58 -8.13 -13.16 1.88
CA GLU A 58 -9.01 -14.05 1.12
C GLU A 58 -9.95 -13.28 0.20
N LEU A 59 -10.55 -12.19 0.70
CA LEU A 59 -11.38 -11.31 -0.13
C LEU A 59 -10.58 -10.73 -1.32
N THR A 60 -9.31 -10.37 -1.10
CA THR A 60 -8.45 -9.85 -2.18
C THR A 60 -8.14 -10.91 -3.23
N LYS A 61 -7.90 -12.17 -2.82
CA LYS A 61 -7.71 -13.29 -3.74
C LYS A 61 -8.97 -13.52 -4.58
N GLN A 62 -10.13 -13.60 -3.94
CA GLN A 62 -11.43 -13.76 -4.61
C GLN A 62 -11.71 -12.62 -5.60
N ILE A 63 -11.48 -11.37 -5.20
CA ILE A 63 -11.62 -10.21 -6.10
C ILE A 63 -10.67 -10.31 -7.29
N ARG A 64 -9.40 -10.71 -7.06
CA ARG A 64 -8.42 -10.87 -8.13
C ARG A 64 -8.84 -11.95 -9.12
N GLU A 65 -9.31 -13.09 -8.64
CA GLU A 65 -9.81 -14.19 -9.47
C GLU A 65 -11.06 -13.79 -10.24
N SER A 66 -12.01 -13.12 -9.59
CA SER A 66 -13.23 -12.59 -10.22
C SER A 66 -12.90 -11.58 -11.32
N ILE A 67 -11.93 -10.68 -11.11
CA ILE A 67 -11.50 -9.76 -12.15
C ILE A 67 -10.84 -10.53 -13.29
N LYS A 68 -9.92 -11.46 -12.99
CA LYS A 68 -9.18 -12.24 -13.99
C LYS A 68 -10.09 -13.10 -14.87
N SER A 69 -11.13 -13.71 -14.30
CA SER A 69 -12.11 -14.51 -15.04
C SER A 69 -12.98 -13.64 -15.94
N ASN A 70 -13.29 -12.41 -15.52
CA ASN A 70 -14.07 -11.45 -16.28
C ASN A 70 -13.29 -10.71 -17.37
N LEU A 71 -11.97 -10.94 -17.51
CA LEU A 71 -11.18 -10.31 -18.58
C LEU A 71 -11.41 -11.00 -19.93
N THR A 72 -11.62 -10.20 -20.97
CA THR A 72 -11.70 -10.69 -22.36
C THR A 72 -10.33 -11.15 -22.87
N SER A 73 -10.32 -11.94 -23.93
CA SER A 73 -9.08 -12.39 -24.58
C SER A 73 -8.21 -11.23 -25.05
N GLU A 74 -8.82 -10.15 -25.55
CA GLU A 74 -8.11 -8.93 -25.95
C GLU A 74 -7.48 -8.22 -24.75
N GLN A 75 -8.23 -8.05 -23.66
CA GLN A 75 -7.72 -7.47 -22.42
C GLN A 75 -6.55 -8.28 -21.84
N LYS A 76 -6.61 -9.63 -21.93
CA LYS A 76 -5.50 -10.52 -21.55
C LYS A 76 -4.27 -10.29 -22.43
N LYS A 77 -4.45 -10.15 -23.75
CA LYS A 77 -3.35 -9.82 -24.68
C LYS A 77 -2.72 -8.46 -24.37
N MET A 78 -3.52 -7.44 -24.06
CA MET A 78 -3.03 -6.12 -23.62
C MET A 78 -2.14 -6.23 -22.37
N LEU A 79 -2.52 -7.07 -21.41
CA LEU A 79 -1.75 -7.30 -20.19
C LEU A 79 -0.46 -8.10 -20.42
N ALA A 80 -0.46 -9.03 -21.37
CA ALA A 80 0.70 -9.86 -21.72
C ALA A 80 1.75 -9.13 -22.58
N ASN A 81 1.39 -8.00 -23.20
CA ASN A 81 2.27 -7.26 -24.09
C ASN A 81 3.51 -6.72 -23.35
N ARG A 82 4.68 -7.30 -23.64
CA ARG A 82 5.97 -6.93 -23.02
C ARG A 82 6.58 -5.66 -23.60
N ASN A 83 6.10 -5.20 -24.75
CA ASN A 83 6.60 -3.98 -25.40
C ASN A 83 6.02 -2.71 -24.76
N LEU A 84 5.05 -2.86 -23.85
CA LEU A 84 4.41 -1.77 -23.13
C LEU A 84 4.87 -1.72 -21.67
N THR A 85 5.09 -0.51 -21.17
CA THR A 85 5.36 -0.31 -19.75
C THR A 85 4.16 -0.77 -18.92
N ARG A 86 4.39 -1.05 -17.63
CA ARG A 86 3.30 -1.43 -16.71
C ARG A 86 2.23 -0.35 -16.62
N ALA A 87 2.62 0.92 -16.66
CA ALA A 87 1.70 2.05 -16.62
C ALA A 87 0.83 2.12 -17.88
N ASP A 88 1.44 1.91 -19.05
CA ASP A 88 0.73 1.94 -20.33
C ASP A 88 -0.26 0.77 -20.46
N ARG A 89 0.14 -0.43 -20.05
CA ARG A 89 -0.77 -1.59 -19.97
C ARG A 89 -1.97 -1.30 -19.07
N ALA A 90 -1.74 -0.68 -17.91
CA ALA A 90 -2.82 -0.32 -17.00
C ALA A 90 -3.75 0.75 -17.58
N LYS A 91 -3.21 1.73 -18.31
CA LYS A 91 -3.98 2.78 -18.99
C LYS A 91 -4.84 2.20 -20.10
N LEU A 92 -4.28 1.33 -20.95
CA LEU A 92 -5.01 0.66 -22.03
C LEU A 92 -6.10 -0.27 -21.47
N LEU A 93 -5.77 -1.08 -20.46
CA LEU A 93 -6.76 -1.94 -19.81
C LEU A 93 -7.92 -1.11 -19.27
N ARG A 94 -7.66 0.00 -18.57
CA ARG A 94 -8.72 0.88 -18.03
C ARG A 94 -9.65 1.41 -19.12
N LYS A 95 -9.11 1.78 -20.28
CA LYS A 95 -9.89 2.26 -21.42
C LYS A 95 -10.75 1.16 -22.05
N SER A 96 -10.32 -0.10 -21.98
CA SER A 96 -11.05 -1.22 -22.58
C SER A 96 -12.05 -1.88 -21.64
N LEU A 97 -12.23 -1.40 -20.41
CA LEU A 97 -13.20 -1.96 -19.47
C LEU A 97 -14.63 -1.60 -19.88
N SER A 98 -15.51 -2.60 -19.88
CA SER A 98 -16.96 -2.37 -20.05
C SER A 98 -17.58 -1.74 -18.81
N VAL A 99 -18.76 -1.15 -18.97
CA VAL A 99 -19.56 -0.59 -17.85
C VAL A 99 -19.75 -1.64 -16.74
N ARG A 100 -20.12 -2.87 -17.11
CA ARG A 100 -20.28 -3.99 -16.16
C ARG A 100 -18.99 -4.33 -15.42
N GLN A 101 -17.84 -4.32 -16.09
CA GLN A 101 -16.55 -4.56 -15.46
C GLN A 101 -16.17 -3.42 -14.50
N LEU A 102 -16.43 -2.17 -14.89
CA LEU A 102 -16.21 -1.00 -14.04
C LEU A 102 -17.08 -1.04 -12.78
N ASP A 103 -18.34 -1.42 -12.90
CA ASP A 103 -19.24 -1.53 -11.75
C ASP A 103 -18.84 -2.67 -10.80
N ASN A 104 -18.31 -3.78 -11.33
CA ASN A 104 -17.72 -4.82 -10.51
C ASN A 104 -16.48 -4.30 -9.74
N ILE A 105 -15.60 -3.57 -10.42
CA ILE A 105 -14.42 -2.95 -9.78
C ILE A 105 -14.83 -1.97 -8.69
N LYS A 106 -15.82 -1.10 -8.94
CA LYS A 106 -16.33 -0.15 -7.94
C LYS A 106 -16.88 -0.88 -6.71
N ARG A 107 -17.73 -1.89 -6.89
CA ARG A 107 -18.25 -2.71 -5.78
C ARG A 107 -17.12 -3.35 -4.97
N ASN A 108 -16.13 -3.93 -5.64
CA ASN A 108 -14.95 -4.51 -4.97
C ASN A 108 -14.13 -3.46 -4.19
N GLN A 109 -14.00 -2.25 -4.72
CA GLN A 109 -13.35 -1.14 -4.01
C GLN A 109 -14.12 -0.73 -2.75
N HIS A 110 -15.45 -0.71 -2.80
CA HIS A 110 -16.29 -0.45 -1.64
C HIS A 110 -16.11 -1.54 -0.57
N LEU A 111 -16.17 -2.81 -0.95
CA LEU A 111 -15.95 -3.94 -0.02
C LEU A 111 -14.59 -3.86 0.69
N LEU A 112 -13.53 -3.60 -0.07
CA LEU A 112 -12.18 -3.41 0.49
C LEU A 112 -12.10 -2.16 1.36
N ARG A 113 -12.81 -1.08 1.03
CA ARG A 113 -12.88 0.12 1.86
C ARG A 113 -13.53 -0.19 3.22
N ASP A 114 -14.63 -0.91 3.23
CA ASP A 114 -15.36 -1.23 4.47
C ASP A 114 -14.57 -2.15 5.39
N LYS A 115 -13.88 -3.14 4.83
CA LYS A 115 -12.96 -4.00 5.60
C LYS A 115 -11.78 -3.19 6.18
N ARG A 116 -11.21 -2.26 5.40
CA ARG A 116 -10.17 -1.34 5.89
C ARG A 116 -10.69 -0.44 7.02
N ILE A 117 -11.91 0.09 6.92
CA ILE A 117 -12.52 0.90 7.97
C ILE A 117 -12.72 0.07 9.25
N ARG A 118 -13.23 -1.16 9.13
CA ARG A 118 -13.37 -2.09 10.27
C ARG A 118 -12.03 -2.34 10.94
N PHE A 119 -10.99 -2.68 10.18
CA PHE A 119 -9.65 -2.87 10.73
C PHE A 119 -9.14 -1.61 11.45
N ARG A 120 -9.32 -0.42 10.86
CA ARG A 120 -8.92 0.85 11.51
C ARG A 120 -9.58 1.07 12.87
N LYS A 121 -10.86 0.72 13.02
CA LYS A 121 -11.56 0.84 14.30
C LYS A 121 -10.97 -0.06 15.38
N THR A 122 -10.34 -1.17 14.99
CA THR A 122 -9.68 -2.07 15.95
C THR A 122 -8.29 -1.61 16.38
N ILE A 123 -7.65 -0.65 15.70
CA ILE A 123 -6.29 -0.20 16.03
C ILE A 123 -6.31 0.64 17.31
N SER A 124 -5.57 0.19 18.33
CA SER A 124 -5.43 0.93 19.58
C SER A 124 -4.56 2.19 19.44
N LYS A 125 -4.74 3.16 20.35
CA LYS A 125 -3.88 4.35 20.43
C LYS A 125 -2.40 3.99 20.61
N ARG A 126 -2.10 2.89 21.33
CA ARG A 126 -0.74 2.38 21.53
C ARG A 126 -0.14 1.88 20.22
N GLN A 127 -0.86 1.02 19.49
CA GLN A 127 -0.44 0.52 18.18
C GLN A 127 -0.22 1.66 17.17
N MET A 128 -1.12 2.67 17.20
CA MET A 128 -0.97 3.87 16.39
C MET A 128 0.32 4.63 16.70
N ARG A 129 0.67 4.82 17.98
CA ARG A 129 1.92 5.50 18.37
C ARG A 129 3.16 4.74 17.91
N HIS A 130 3.17 3.41 18.09
CA HIS A 130 4.25 2.56 17.59
C HIS A 130 4.41 2.72 16.07
N PHE A 131 3.30 2.71 15.34
CA PHE A 131 3.35 2.88 13.90
C PHE A 131 3.87 4.27 13.49
N ARG A 132 3.40 5.35 14.12
CA ARG A 132 3.87 6.70 13.82
C ARG A 132 5.37 6.82 14.02
N SER A 133 5.89 6.23 15.10
CA SER A 133 7.34 6.19 15.30
C SER A 133 8.02 5.42 14.19
N PHE A 134 7.53 4.22 13.86
CA PHE A 134 8.10 3.41 12.80
C PHE A 134 8.17 4.12 11.45
N VAL A 135 7.10 4.82 11.03
CA VAL A 135 7.10 5.57 9.76
C VAL A 135 8.10 6.71 9.78
N ARG A 136 8.16 7.45 10.89
CA ARG A 136 9.15 8.51 11.06
C ARG A 136 10.57 7.96 11.00
N ASP A 137 10.83 6.84 11.65
CA ASP A 137 12.14 6.20 11.67
C ASP A 137 12.53 5.68 10.28
N ARG A 138 11.58 5.09 9.55
CA ARG A 138 11.78 4.68 8.15
C ARG A 138 12.11 5.88 7.27
N HIS A 139 11.33 6.96 7.35
CA HIS A 139 11.58 8.18 6.58
C HIS A 139 12.95 8.78 6.89
N GLN A 140 13.36 8.79 8.16
CA GLN A 140 14.69 9.24 8.55
C GLN A 140 15.79 8.34 7.99
N ARG A 141 15.62 7.00 8.03
CA ARG A 141 16.58 6.05 7.45
C ARG A 141 16.70 6.24 5.95
N ASP A 142 15.60 6.37 5.24
CA ASP A 142 15.58 6.56 3.79
C ASP A 142 16.25 7.87 3.40
N ARG A 143 15.97 8.96 4.14
CA ARG A 143 16.68 10.25 3.98
C ARG A 143 18.19 10.10 4.20
N ARG A 144 18.62 9.40 5.26
CA ARG A 144 20.05 9.16 5.52
C ARG A 144 20.70 8.33 4.41
N ARG A 145 20.01 7.30 3.89
CA ARG A 145 20.48 6.48 2.76
C ARG A 145 20.65 7.32 1.50
N LEU A 146 19.70 8.20 1.21
CA LEU A 146 19.78 9.14 0.09
C LEU A 146 20.98 10.08 0.23
N ILE A 147 21.16 10.70 1.41
CA ILE A 147 22.29 11.60 1.68
C ILE A 147 23.64 10.90 1.51
N ARG A 148 23.77 9.64 1.97
CA ARG A 148 25.00 8.86 1.76
C ARG A 148 25.27 8.64 0.27
N ARG A 149 24.27 8.15 -0.48
CA ARG A 149 24.42 7.94 -1.93
C ARG A 149 24.81 9.22 -2.67
N LEU A 150 24.22 10.36 -2.31
CA LEU A 150 24.59 11.64 -2.91
C LEU A 150 26.04 12.04 -2.57
N ARG A 151 26.47 11.80 -1.33
CA ARG A 151 27.86 12.05 -0.92
C ARG A 151 28.84 11.16 -1.68
N ASP A 152 28.51 9.88 -1.85
CA ASP A 152 29.34 8.92 -2.56
C ASP A 152 29.43 9.30 -4.05
N LEU A 153 28.31 9.64 -4.69
CA LEU A 153 28.30 10.15 -6.08
C LEU A 153 29.14 11.43 -6.27
N ILE A 154 29.08 12.36 -5.31
CA ILE A 154 29.90 13.58 -5.36
C ILE A 154 31.38 13.24 -5.20
N ARG A 155 31.72 12.29 -4.31
CA ARG A 155 33.10 11.85 -4.12
C ARG A 155 33.65 11.18 -5.38
N ASP A 156 32.90 10.24 -5.95
CA ASP A 156 33.31 9.46 -7.11
C ASP A 156 33.54 10.38 -8.32
N ASN A 157 32.65 11.34 -8.56
CA ASN A 157 32.82 12.34 -9.62
C ASN A 157 34.03 13.28 -9.43
N ILE A 158 34.46 13.53 -8.18
CA ILE A 158 35.64 14.36 -7.89
C ILE A 158 36.93 13.55 -8.11
N THR A 159 36.93 12.26 -7.78
CA THR A 159 38.08 11.36 -8.02
C THR A 159 38.28 10.99 -9.48
N ASP A 160 37.23 10.96 -10.30
CA ASP A 160 37.34 10.69 -11.75
C ASP A 160 37.79 11.92 -12.57
N SER A 161 37.97 13.08 -11.93
CA SER A 161 38.37 14.36 -12.55
C SER A 161 39.84 14.73 -12.30
N GLN A 162 40.66 13.81 -11.78
CA GLN A 162 42.13 13.95 -11.62
C GLN A 162 42.86 12.89 -12.44
#